data_AF-A0A956BYL9-F1
#
_entry.id   AF-A0A956BYL9-F1
#
_cell.length_a   1.000
_cell.length_b   1.000
_cell.length_c   1.000
_cell.angle_alpha   90.00
_cell.angle_beta   90.00
_cell.angle_gamma   90.00
#
_symmetry.space_group_name_H-M   'P 1'
#
loop_
_entity.id
_entity.type
_entity.pdbx_description
1 polymer ?
#
loop_
_entity_poly.entity_id
_entity_poly.type
_entity_poly.pdbx_seq_one_letter_code
_entity_poly.pdbx_strand_id
1 'polypeptide(L)'
;MKYLCVHCDKSFEPEEGTRPRCPVCMRVNSIEPVKDDARPGASSNKALGLGALVLLALVGGGYAYYATSTPKSIAGDPPLSPLAQDDLLGYLRHRNLAEVPTATIFGDPDDVEAFAEKAVQGVEKGGWLGAISRTVAERGSKHGAFVPWSFSLSRTEGIRGPKATLDVLQKDKGGAHLFPLEVALLTAVSLRSLDVPAMVVEIYDFPGSKRPPETSGRYGYYGVAVPEGASGYRIADPYLGRESTPEEGDYRVMTDVEVVGAALGHEAFAQLYGGHTKEAWKLANDAVALNPALRVPTRPLAVSLPWVAVRPRPSKSSRRLSSCGRTALAGSNRHKSRWRRGTWMVPIVP
;
A
#
# COMPACT_ATOMS: atom_id res chain seq x y z
N MET A 1 44.50 21.05 57.61
CA MET A 1 43.59 20.18 56.84
C MET A 1 42.19 20.75 57.00
N LYS A 2 41.47 20.99 55.89
CA LYS A 2 40.18 21.67 55.90
C LYS A 2 39.05 20.67 56.12
N TYR A 3 38.05 21.04 56.90
CA TYR A 3 36.90 20.19 57.21
C TYR A 3 35.60 20.90 56.85
N LEU A 4 34.59 20.12 56.46
CA LEU A 4 33.23 20.57 56.17
C LEU A 4 32.27 19.97 57.18
N CYS A 5 31.45 20.82 57.81
CA CYS A 5 30.33 20.33 58.60
C CYS A 5 29.11 20.09 57.72
N VAL A 6 28.74 18.82 57.51
CA VAL A 6 27.61 18.39 56.66
C VAL A 6 26.26 18.95 57.13
N HIS A 7 26.15 19.37 58.40
CA HIS A 7 24.90 19.90 58.95
C HIS A 7 24.67 21.38 58.62
N CYS A 8 25.72 22.18 58.49
CA CYS A 8 25.58 23.63 58.31
C CYS A 8 26.42 24.18 57.15
N ASP A 9 27.01 23.29 56.35
CA ASP A 9 27.89 23.56 55.22
C ASP A 9 29.05 24.53 55.51
N LYS A 10 29.42 24.70 56.77
CA LYS A 10 30.54 25.54 57.15
C LYS A 10 31.84 24.79 56.98
N SER A 11 32.75 25.33 56.17
CA SER A 11 34.15 24.89 56.10
C SER A 11 35.02 25.63 57.11
N PHE A 12 35.93 24.91 57.76
CA PHE A 12 36.83 25.45 58.79
C PHE A 12 38.10 24.59 58.92
N GLU A 13 39.13 25.15 59.56
CA GLU A 13 40.38 24.45 59.90
C GLU A 13 40.51 24.39 61.43
N PRO A 14 40.60 23.19 62.04
CA PRO A 14 40.75 23.05 63.47
C PRO A 14 42.17 23.41 63.90
N GLU A 15 42.30 23.96 65.11
CA GLU A 15 43.60 24.18 65.77
C GLU A 15 44.29 22.83 66.05
N GLU A 16 45.62 22.79 65.86
CA GLU A 16 46.41 21.56 65.98
C GLU A 16 46.24 20.89 67.36
N GLY A 17 45.98 19.58 67.36
CA GLY A 17 45.91 18.76 68.58
C GLY A 17 44.53 18.58 69.20
N THR A 18 43.47 19.18 68.66
CA THR A 18 42.09 18.99 69.14
C THR A 18 41.20 18.23 68.14
N ARG A 19 40.20 17.50 68.63
CA ARG A 19 39.21 16.85 67.76
C ARG A 19 38.43 17.93 67.01
N PRO A 20 38.26 17.82 65.68
CA PRO A 20 37.59 18.86 64.91
C PRO A 20 36.15 19.03 65.42
N ARG A 21 35.75 20.28 65.70
CA ARG A 21 34.40 20.68 66.10
C ARG A 21 33.96 21.85 65.25
N CYS A 22 32.74 21.79 64.70
CA CYS A 22 32.24 22.89 63.88
C CYS A 22 32.07 24.17 64.75
N PRO A 23 32.64 25.32 64.33
CA PRO A 23 32.57 26.55 65.12
C PRO A 23 31.16 27.18 65.17
N VAL A 24 30.25 26.75 64.29
CA VAL A 24 28.89 27.31 64.20
C VAL A 24 27.88 26.47 64.97
N CYS A 25 27.82 25.17 64.69
CA CYS A 25 26.81 24.28 65.30
C CYS A 25 27.36 23.44 66.46
N MET A 26 28.66 23.56 66.78
CA MET A 26 29.36 22.88 67.86
C MET A 26 29.31 21.34 67.82
N ARG A 27 28.85 20.73 66.72
CA ARG A 27 28.80 19.26 66.54
C ARG A 27 30.18 18.68 66.23
N VAL A 28 30.37 17.42 66.60
CA VAL A 28 31.63 16.66 66.41
C VAL A 28 31.44 15.46 65.45
N ASN A 29 30.23 14.91 65.34
CA ASN A 29 29.97 13.65 64.61
C ASN A 29 29.55 13.83 63.13
N SER A 30 29.57 15.05 62.61
CA SER A 30 29.11 15.37 61.23
C SER A 30 30.11 16.28 60.54
N ILE A 31 31.38 15.91 60.64
CA ILE A 31 32.51 16.66 60.10
C ILE A 31 33.28 15.74 59.18
N GLU A 32 33.36 16.11 57.91
CA GLU A 32 34.08 15.37 56.89
C GLU A 32 35.35 16.15 56.52
N PRO A 33 36.51 15.48 56.39
CA PRO A 33 37.69 16.12 55.85
C PRO A 33 37.39 16.48 54.40
N VAL A 34 37.48 17.77 54.08
CA VAL A 34 37.50 18.21 52.69
C VAL A 34 38.84 17.74 52.17
N LYS A 35 38.82 16.69 51.33
CA LYS A 35 39.97 16.43 50.48
C LYS A 35 40.19 17.71 49.70
N ASP A 36 41.37 18.31 49.86
CA ASP A 36 41.89 19.25 48.89
C ASP A 36 42.14 18.43 47.61
N ASP A 37 41.06 18.03 46.95
CA ASP A 37 41.11 17.62 45.56
C ASP A 37 41.56 18.90 44.86
N ALA A 38 42.87 18.95 44.59
CA ALA A 38 43.47 19.89 43.68
C ALA A 38 42.47 20.08 42.56
N ARG A 39 41.98 21.34 42.42
CA ARG A 39 41.04 21.81 41.40
C ARG A 39 41.06 20.81 40.24
N PRO A 40 39.96 20.15 39.86
CA PRO A 40 40.01 19.27 38.70
C PRO A 40 40.61 20.13 37.61
N GLY A 41 41.86 19.81 37.26
CA GLY A 41 42.55 20.51 36.20
C GLY A 41 41.56 20.42 35.07
N ALA A 42 41.35 21.53 34.36
CA ALA A 42 40.79 21.43 33.03
C ALA A 42 41.77 20.53 32.26
N SER A 43 41.62 19.21 32.40
CA SER A 43 42.19 18.25 31.50
C SER A 43 41.48 18.64 30.23
N SER A 44 42.22 19.38 29.42
CA SER A 44 41.86 19.73 28.07
C SER A 44 41.72 18.36 27.41
N ASN A 45 40.55 17.75 27.56
CA ASN A 45 40.15 16.53 26.90
C ASN A 45 39.91 16.95 25.44
N LYS A 46 41.00 17.39 24.80
CA LYS A 46 41.08 17.64 23.37
C LYS A 46 40.55 16.43 22.64
N ALA A 47 40.79 15.21 23.15
CA ALA A 47 40.20 13.98 22.62
C ALA A 47 38.66 13.96 22.64
N LEU A 48 38.02 14.50 23.68
CA LEU A 48 36.55 14.54 23.81
C LEU A 48 35.95 15.69 22.97
N GLY A 49 36.65 16.82 22.87
CA GLY A 49 36.33 17.89 21.93
C GLY A 49 36.52 17.49 20.46
N LEU A 50 37.60 16.76 20.13
CA LEU A 50 37.87 16.24 18.79
C LEU A 50 36.84 15.17 18.40
N GLY A 51 36.48 14.29 19.35
CA GLY A 51 35.44 13.28 19.14
C GLY A 51 34.08 13.89 18.82
N ALA A 52 33.67 14.94 19.54
CA ALA A 52 32.43 15.66 19.25
C ALA A 52 32.47 16.36 17.87
N LEU A 53 33.62 16.93 17.48
CA LEU A 53 33.81 17.59 16.19
C LEU A 53 33.77 16.60 15.01
N VAL A 54 34.41 15.44 15.16
CA VAL A 54 34.36 14.37 14.16
C VAL A 54 32.94 13.82 14.03
N LEU A 55 32.23 13.62 15.15
CA LEU A 55 30.82 13.18 15.12
C LEU A 55 29.93 14.22 14.42
N LEU A 56 30.08 15.51 14.73
CA LEU A 56 29.37 16.59 14.05
C LEU A 56 29.71 16.68 12.56
N ALA A 57 30.96 16.47 12.18
CA ALA A 57 31.38 16.44 10.78
C ALA A 57 30.81 15.23 10.04
N LEU A 58 30.72 14.05 10.69
CA LEU A 58 30.10 12.86 10.12
C LEU A 58 28.59 13.01 10.00
N VAL A 59 27.92 13.56 11.01
CA VAL A 59 26.47 13.83 10.98
C VAL A 59 26.16 14.92 9.96
N GLY A 60 26.91 16.02 9.97
CA GLY A 60 26.75 17.14 9.04
C GLY A 60 27.09 16.75 7.59
N GLY A 61 28.18 16.01 7.39
CA GLY A 61 28.56 15.47 6.08
C GLY A 61 27.57 14.43 5.58
N GLY A 62 27.09 13.54 6.45
CA GLY A 62 26.03 12.58 6.14
C GLY A 62 24.72 13.27 5.78
N TYR A 63 24.32 14.31 6.52
CA TYR A 63 23.13 15.09 6.22
C TYR A 63 23.25 15.89 4.93
N ALA A 64 24.41 16.53 4.69
CA ALA A 64 24.66 17.28 3.46
C ALA A 64 24.63 16.36 2.24
N TYR A 65 25.29 15.20 2.33
CA TYR A 65 25.26 14.17 1.29
C TYR A 65 23.82 13.67 1.05
N TYR A 66 23.09 13.33 2.11
CA TYR A 66 21.68 12.95 2.04
C TYR A 66 20.84 14.04 1.37
N ALA A 67 20.98 15.31 1.78
CA ALA A 67 20.22 16.43 1.23
C ALA A 67 20.53 16.69 -0.25
N THR A 68 21.76 16.42 -0.71
CA THR A 68 22.13 16.55 -2.14
C THR A 68 21.72 15.35 -2.99
N SER A 69 21.69 14.15 -2.41
CA SER A 69 21.38 12.91 -3.13
C SER A 69 19.90 12.54 -3.09
N THR A 70 19.06 13.34 -2.43
CA THR A 70 17.63 13.07 -2.32
C THR A 70 16.82 13.94 -3.30
N PRO A 71 15.95 13.34 -4.14
CA PRO A 71 15.08 14.09 -5.05
C PRO A 71 14.27 15.17 -4.32
N LYS A 72 14.17 16.38 -4.88
CA LYS A 72 13.40 17.45 -4.22
C LYS A 72 11.94 17.04 -4.06
N SER A 73 11.35 17.32 -2.90
CA SER A 73 9.91 17.13 -2.71
C SER A 73 9.15 18.08 -3.65
N ILE A 74 8.19 17.56 -4.39
CA ILE A 74 7.37 18.31 -5.35
C ILE A 74 5.95 18.41 -4.78
N ALA A 75 5.50 19.64 -4.54
CA ALA A 75 4.15 19.92 -4.05
C ALA A 75 3.13 20.05 -5.19
N GLY A 76 1.86 19.83 -4.88
CA GLY A 76 0.74 19.99 -5.82
C GLY A 76 0.26 18.68 -6.44
N ASP A 77 -0.61 18.84 -7.44
CA ASP A 77 -1.22 17.73 -8.16
C ASP A 77 -0.31 17.27 -9.30
N PRO A 78 -0.04 15.95 -9.42
CA PRO A 78 0.78 15.41 -10.50
C PRO A 78 0.09 15.63 -11.85
N PRO A 79 0.83 15.99 -12.92
CA PRO A 79 0.26 16.17 -14.24
C PRO A 79 -0.24 14.84 -14.82
N LEU A 80 -1.20 14.93 -15.74
CA LEU A 80 -1.69 13.79 -16.51
C LEU A 80 -0.76 13.48 -17.70
N SER A 81 0.50 13.22 -17.38
CA SER A 81 1.56 12.87 -18.32
C SER A 81 2.55 11.91 -17.64
N PRO A 82 3.33 11.12 -18.40
CA PRO A 82 4.36 10.28 -17.82
C PRO A 82 5.34 11.12 -17.00
N LEU A 83 5.69 10.65 -15.82
CA LEU A 83 6.67 11.31 -14.96
C LEU A 83 8.05 10.65 -15.11
N ALA A 84 9.09 11.47 -15.05
CA ALA A 84 10.43 10.97 -14.79
C ALA A 84 10.47 10.34 -13.38
N GLN A 85 11.36 9.37 -13.18
CA GLN A 85 11.45 8.64 -11.91
C GLN A 85 11.72 9.57 -10.71
N ASP A 86 12.59 10.57 -10.89
CA ASP A 86 12.90 11.56 -9.85
C ASP A 86 11.71 12.43 -9.50
N ASP A 87 10.89 12.81 -10.48
CA ASP A 87 9.67 13.61 -10.27
C ASP A 87 8.62 12.79 -9.51
N LEU A 88 8.42 11.52 -9.91
CA LEU A 88 7.53 10.61 -9.18
C LEU A 88 7.96 10.45 -7.73
N LEU A 89 9.26 10.24 -7.47
CA LEU A 89 9.81 10.19 -6.11
C LEU A 89 9.59 11.51 -5.35
N GLY A 90 9.72 12.64 -6.02
CA GLY A 90 9.41 13.96 -5.46
C GLY A 90 7.97 14.10 -4.98
N TYR A 91 7.00 13.66 -5.79
CA TYR A 91 5.57 13.66 -5.43
C TYR A 91 5.23 12.68 -4.31
N LEU A 92 5.86 11.51 -4.27
CA LEU A 92 5.67 10.54 -3.19
C LEU A 92 6.28 11.03 -1.87
N ARG A 93 7.46 11.64 -1.92
CA ARG A 93 8.10 12.24 -0.74
C ARG A 93 7.25 13.36 -0.15
N HIS A 94 6.61 14.19 -0.98
CA HIS A 94 5.67 15.21 -0.50
C HIS A 94 4.51 14.63 0.31
N ARG A 95 4.12 13.39 0.02
CA ARG A 95 3.05 12.65 0.71
C ARG A 95 3.55 11.76 1.84
N ASN A 96 4.83 11.85 2.21
CA ASN A 96 5.52 10.99 3.19
C ASN A 96 5.57 9.50 2.80
N LEU A 97 5.63 9.21 1.49
CA LEU A 97 5.61 7.86 0.92
C LEU A 97 6.89 7.52 0.12
N ALA A 98 8.02 8.13 0.50
CA ALA A 98 9.31 7.92 -0.18
C ALA A 98 9.86 6.49 -0.05
N GLU A 99 9.32 5.68 0.86
CA GLU A 99 9.74 4.28 1.08
C GLU A 99 9.06 3.30 0.11
N VAL A 100 8.08 3.75 -0.67
CA VAL A 100 7.40 2.90 -1.66
C VAL A 100 8.40 2.52 -2.77
N PRO A 101 8.59 1.23 -3.08
CA PRO A 101 9.57 0.80 -4.08
C PRO A 101 9.08 1.11 -5.51
N THR A 102 9.11 2.38 -5.91
CA THR A 102 8.69 2.83 -7.25
C THR A 102 9.48 2.18 -8.38
N ALA A 103 10.76 1.91 -8.15
CA ALA A 103 11.62 1.17 -9.07
C ALA A 103 11.05 -0.23 -9.37
N THR A 104 10.27 -0.82 -8.47
CA THR A 104 9.59 -2.10 -8.74
C THR A 104 8.27 -1.93 -9.49
N ILE A 105 7.64 -0.75 -9.50
CA ILE A 105 6.33 -0.54 -10.12
C ILE A 105 6.47 -0.18 -11.60
N PHE A 106 7.31 0.82 -11.92
CA PHE A 106 7.55 1.21 -13.32
C PHE A 106 8.82 0.58 -13.92
N GLY A 107 9.73 0.05 -13.10
CA GLY A 107 10.98 -0.51 -13.60
C GLY A 107 11.87 0.51 -14.30
N ASP A 108 12.95 0.01 -14.90
CA ASP A 108 13.76 0.77 -15.86
C ASP A 108 13.16 0.56 -17.27
N PRO A 109 12.84 1.61 -18.04
CA PRO A 109 12.40 1.47 -19.43
C PRO A 109 13.34 0.64 -20.30
N ASP A 110 14.65 0.72 -20.05
CA ASP A 110 15.68 -0.02 -20.80
C ASP A 110 15.50 -1.54 -20.66
N ASP A 111 14.90 -2.00 -19.55
CA ASP A 111 14.65 -3.43 -19.32
C ASP A 111 13.62 -4.04 -20.29
N VAL A 112 12.79 -3.22 -20.94
CA VAL A 112 11.72 -3.66 -21.84
C VAL A 112 11.84 -3.10 -23.25
N GLU A 113 12.82 -2.23 -23.52
CA GLU A 113 13.02 -1.56 -24.81
C GLU A 113 13.19 -2.57 -25.96
N ALA A 114 14.10 -3.54 -25.83
CA ALA A 114 14.33 -4.55 -26.86
C ALA A 114 13.08 -5.40 -27.18
N PHE A 115 12.19 -5.58 -26.20
CA PHE A 115 10.89 -6.20 -26.43
C PHE A 115 9.97 -5.28 -27.22
N ALA A 116 9.92 -3.99 -26.85
CA ALA A 116 9.10 -2.98 -27.51
C ALA A 116 9.50 -2.79 -28.98
N GLU A 117 10.80 -2.62 -29.27
CA GLU A 117 11.34 -2.48 -30.63
C GLU A 117 10.96 -3.67 -31.51
N LYS A 118 11.09 -4.89 -30.98
CA LYS A 118 10.72 -6.11 -31.70
C LYS A 118 9.22 -6.19 -31.96
N ALA A 119 8.40 -5.76 -31.01
CA ALA A 119 6.94 -5.79 -31.15
C ALA A 119 6.43 -4.80 -32.21
N VAL A 120 7.12 -3.68 -32.42
CA VAL A 120 6.74 -2.65 -33.40
C VAL A 120 7.46 -2.75 -34.74
N GLN A 121 8.31 -3.77 -34.93
CA GLN A 121 9.09 -3.94 -36.16
C GLN A 121 8.17 -4.04 -37.39
N GLY A 122 8.36 -3.12 -38.35
CA GLY A 122 7.54 -3.04 -39.56
C GLY A 122 6.16 -2.41 -39.38
N VAL A 123 5.91 -1.77 -38.22
CA VAL A 123 4.65 -1.07 -37.91
C VAL A 123 4.90 0.43 -37.85
N GLU A 124 4.05 1.21 -38.52
CA GLU A 124 4.05 2.67 -38.45
C GLU A 124 3.79 3.17 -37.02
N LYS A 125 4.33 4.34 -36.65
CA LYS A 125 4.24 4.89 -35.28
C LYS A 125 2.80 4.97 -34.74
N GLY A 126 1.83 5.27 -35.62
CA GLY A 126 0.42 5.29 -35.27
C GLY A 126 -0.16 3.93 -34.83
N GLY A 127 0.46 2.82 -35.19
CA GLY A 127 0.04 1.45 -34.86
C GLY A 127 0.77 0.82 -33.67
N TRP A 128 1.76 1.50 -33.07
CA TRP A 128 2.61 0.91 -32.02
C TRP A 128 1.84 0.45 -30.78
N LEU A 129 0.84 1.23 -30.33
CA LEU A 129 -0.04 0.84 -29.22
C LEU A 129 -0.71 -0.51 -29.49
N GLY A 130 -1.28 -0.67 -30.69
CA GLY A 130 -1.95 -1.92 -31.09
C GLY A 130 -0.97 -3.08 -31.23
N ALA A 131 0.22 -2.84 -31.80
CA ALA A 131 1.23 -3.88 -32.00
C ALA A 131 1.79 -4.42 -30.66
N ILE A 132 2.13 -3.53 -29.73
CA ILE A 132 2.62 -3.93 -28.40
C ILE A 132 1.50 -4.61 -27.61
N SER A 133 0.31 -3.99 -27.55
CA SER A 133 -0.84 -4.56 -26.84
C SER A 133 -1.19 -5.96 -27.35
N ARG A 134 -1.19 -6.16 -28.67
CA ARG A 134 -1.44 -7.48 -29.28
C ARG A 134 -0.33 -8.47 -28.99
N THR A 135 0.93 -8.06 -29.07
CA THR A 135 2.06 -8.95 -28.76
C THR A 135 2.01 -9.44 -27.31
N VAL A 136 1.67 -8.56 -26.37
CA VAL A 136 1.47 -8.91 -24.96
C VAL A 136 0.27 -9.85 -24.80
N ALA A 137 -0.86 -9.52 -25.43
CA ALA A 137 -2.09 -10.31 -25.41
C ALA A 137 -1.87 -11.75 -25.94
N GLU A 138 -1.18 -11.87 -27.07
CA GLU A 138 -0.86 -13.15 -27.73
C GLU A 138 0.06 -14.01 -26.85
N ARG A 139 1.12 -13.42 -26.25
CA ARG A 139 2.04 -14.14 -25.37
C ARG A 139 1.33 -14.66 -24.13
N GLY A 140 0.58 -13.81 -23.43
CA GLY A 140 -0.09 -14.25 -22.21
C GLY A 140 -1.21 -15.25 -22.47
N SER A 141 -1.90 -15.15 -23.61
CA SER A 141 -2.89 -16.15 -24.03
C SER A 141 -2.22 -17.50 -24.35
N LYS A 142 -1.11 -17.48 -25.11
CA LYS A 142 -0.34 -18.68 -25.47
C LYS A 142 0.16 -19.43 -24.24
N HIS A 143 0.60 -18.71 -23.21
CA HIS A 143 1.14 -19.28 -21.97
C HIS A 143 0.07 -19.45 -20.88
N GLY A 144 -1.22 -19.21 -21.15
CA GLY A 144 -2.28 -19.31 -20.13
C GLY A 144 -2.06 -18.40 -18.91
N ALA A 145 -1.31 -17.30 -19.10
CA ALA A 145 -1.02 -16.32 -18.05
C ALA A 145 -2.24 -15.44 -17.74
N PHE A 146 -3.15 -15.31 -18.69
CA PHE A 146 -4.42 -14.59 -18.54
C PHE A 146 -5.52 -15.57 -18.22
N VAL A 147 -6.04 -15.47 -17.00
CA VAL A 147 -7.18 -16.25 -16.58
C VAL A 147 -8.32 -15.27 -16.36
N PRO A 148 -9.52 -15.50 -16.92
CA PRO A 148 -10.72 -14.78 -16.55
C PRO A 148 -11.04 -15.15 -15.09
N TRP A 149 -10.35 -14.53 -14.15
CA TRP A 149 -10.33 -14.99 -12.78
C TRP A 149 -11.70 -14.73 -12.16
N SER A 150 -12.28 -15.72 -11.48
CA SER A 150 -13.22 -15.42 -10.40
C SER A 150 -12.36 -14.87 -9.26
N PHE A 151 -12.12 -13.57 -9.27
CA PHE A 151 -12.36 -12.58 -8.22
C PHE A 151 -12.67 -12.99 -6.75
N SER A 152 -12.79 -14.28 -6.43
CA SER A 152 -12.96 -14.88 -5.11
C SER A 152 -11.65 -15.38 -4.49
N LEU A 153 -10.64 -15.77 -5.27
CA LEU A 153 -9.33 -16.21 -4.75
C LEU A 153 -8.32 -15.07 -4.83
N SER A 154 -7.93 -14.54 -3.68
CA SER A 154 -6.92 -13.49 -3.63
C SER A 154 -5.51 -14.05 -3.67
N ARG A 155 -4.62 -13.32 -4.34
CA ARG A 155 -3.21 -13.67 -4.43
C ARG A 155 -2.49 -13.21 -3.17
N THR A 156 -1.53 -14.01 -2.73
CA THR A 156 -0.60 -13.68 -1.64
C THR A 156 0.62 -12.91 -2.14
N GLU A 157 0.73 -12.68 -3.45
CA GLU A 157 1.84 -12.00 -4.09
C GLU A 157 1.43 -10.59 -4.51
N GLY A 158 2.35 -9.65 -4.35
CA GLY A 158 2.24 -8.28 -4.84
C GLY A 158 2.26 -8.16 -6.37
N ILE A 159 2.12 -6.91 -6.82
CA ILE A 159 2.28 -6.52 -8.22
C ILE A 159 3.74 -6.64 -8.64
N ARG A 160 3.99 -7.28 -9.78
CA ARG A 160 5.29 -7.30 -10.45
C ARG A 160 5.48 -6.05 -11.30
N GLY A 161 6.71 -5.58 -11.36
CA GLY A 161 7.12 -4.56 -12.33
C GLY A 161 7.16 -5.08 -13.78
N PRO A 162 7.38 -4.18 -14.76
CA PRO A 162 7.42 -4.51 -16.19
C PRO A 162 8.40 -5.63 -16.55
N LYS A 163 9.65 -5.55 -16.10
CA LYS A 163 10.67 -6.58 -16.36
C LYS A 163 10.23 -7.95 -15.86
N ALA A 164 9.80 -8.03 -14.61
CA ALA A 164 9.37 -9.29 -14.00
C ALA A 164 8.10 -9.86 -14.68
N THR A 165 7.20 -8.99 -15.13
CA THR A 165 6.02 -9.35 -15.92
C THR A 165 6.41 -9.88 -17.30
N LEU A 166 7.33 -9.21 -17.98
CA LEU A 166 7.87 -9.65 -19.27
C LEU A 166 8.57 -11.00 -19.15
N ASP A 167 9.38 -11.20 -18.11
CA ASP A 167 10.03 -12.45 -17.78
C ASP A 167 9.03 -13.61 -17.63
N VAL A 168 7.90 -13.34 -17.00
CA VAL A 168 6.79 -14.30 -16.85
C VAL A 168 6.14 -14.60 -18.20
N LEU A 169 5.97 -13.59 -19.07
CA LEU A 169 5.38 -13.78 -20.40
C LEU A 169 6.33 -14.46 -21.40
N GLN A 170 7.65 -14.38 -21.18
CA GLN A 170 8.66 -15.00 -22.04
C GLN A 170 8.98 -16.44 -21.64
N LYS A 171 8.98 -16.71 -20.34
CA LYS A 171 9.18 -18.07 -19.81
C LYS A 171 7.86 -18.80 -19.94
N ASP A 172 7.86 -20.07 -20.34
CA ASP A 172 6.65 -20.90 -20.40
C ASP A 172 6.18 -21.27 -18.98
N LYS A 173 5.78 -20.24 -18.22
CA LYS A 173 5.30 -20.31 -16.85
C LYS A 173 3.78 -20.34 -16.85
N GLY A 174 3.22 -21.35 -17.51
CA GLY A 174 1.79 -21.64 -17.45
C GLY A 174 1.33 -21.65 -16.00
N GLY A 175 0.49 -20.67 -15.62
CA GLY A 175 0.01 -20.51 -14.25
C GLY A 175 0.56 -19.32 -13.45
N ALA A 176 1.28 -18.37 -14.05
CA ALA A 176 1.73 -17.18 -13.31
C ALA A 176 0.61 -16.15 -13.00
N HIS A 177 -0.58 -16.33 -13.58
CA HIS A 177 -1.82 -15.59 -13.29
C HIS A 177 -1.65 -14.07 -13.16
N LEU A 178 -1.20 -13.39 -14.22
CA LEU A 178 -0.89 -11.96 -14.16
C LEU A 178 -2.13 -11.10 -13.86
N PHE A 179 -1.94 -10.01 -13.12
CA PHE A 179 -2.95 -8.96 -12.90
C PHE A 179 -3.06 -8.05 -14.14
N PRO A 180 -4.25 -7.49 -14.43
CA PRO A 180 -4.40 -6.48 -15.48
C PRO A 180 -3.47 -5.28 -15.31
N LEU A 181 -3.22 -4.85 -14.07
CA LEU A 181 -2.29 -3.75 -13.77
C LEU A 181 -0.84 -4.07 -14.18
N GLU A 182 -0.35 -5.29 -13.92
CA GLU A 182 1.00 -5.73 -14.31
C GLU A 182 1.18 -5.64 -15.84
N VAL A 183 0.15 -6.06 -16.57
CA VAL A 183 0.13 -6.10 -18.04
C VAL A 183 0.01 -4.70 -18.64
N ALA A 184 -0.82 -3.84 -18.03
CA ALA A 184 -0.92 -2.43 -18.39
C ALA A 184 0.39 -1.68 -18.14
N LEU A 185 1.06 -1.91 -17.01
CA LEU A 185 2.36 -1.33 -16.68
C LEU A 185 3.44 -1.75 -17.69
N LEU A 186 3.53 -3.04 -18.02
CA LEU A 186 4.45 -3.52 -19.05
C LEU A 186 4.21 -2.80 -20.38
N THR A 187 2.96 -2.75 -20.83
CA THR A 187 2.59 -2.13 -22.11
C THR A 187 2.88 -0.62 -22.12
N ALA A 188 2.55 0.09 -21.04
CA ALA A 188 2.80 1.52 -20.92
C ALA A 188 4.30 1.83 -20.89
N VAL A 189 5.09 1.08 -20.13
CA VAL A 189 6.55 1.29 -20.04
C VAL A 189 7.25 0.93 -21.35
N SER A 190 6.81 -0.13 -22.05
CA SER A 190 7.30 -0.45 -23.40
C SER A 190 6.99 0.65 -24.42
N LEU A 191 5.87 1.36 -24.28
CA LEU A 191 5.58 2.51 -25.14
C LEU A 191 6.44 3.72 -24.76
N ARG A 192 6.63 3.96 -23.47
CA ARG A 192 7.47 5.06 -22.96
C ARG A 192 8.94 4.90 -23.35
N SER A 193 9.46 3.67 -23.38
CA SER A 193 10.82 3.40 -23.88
C SER A 193 11.00 3.73 -25.37
N LEU A 194 9.90 3.89 -26.12
CA LEU A 194 9.89 4.32 -27.52
C LEU A 194 9.44 5.78 -27.69
N ASP A 195 9.57 6.60 -26.64
CA ASP A 195 9.14 8.00 -26.60
C ASP A 195 7.64 8.20 -26.93
N VAL A 196 6.79 7.23 -26.61
CA VAL A 196 5.33 7.38 -26.67
C VAL A 196 4.80 7.69 -25.26
N PRO A 197 4.09 8.83 -25.06
CA PRO A 197 3.66 9.26 -23.73
C PRO A 197 2.44 8.47 -23.24
N ALA A 198 2.59 7.16 -23.08
CA ALA A 198 1.52 6.26 -22.67
C ALA A 198 1.21 6.41 -21.17
N MET A 199 -0.07 6.37 -20.82
CA MET A 199 -0.58 6.41 -19.46
C MET A 199 -1.31 5.10 -19.16
N VAL A 200 -1.37 4.72 -17.88
CA VAL A 200 -2.26 3.65 -17.45
C VAL A 200 -3.67 4.22 -17.31
N VAL A 201 -4.67 3.44 -17.70
CA VAL A 201 -6.08 3.80 -17.59
C VAL A 201 -6.82 2.74 -16.78
N GLU A 202 -7.67 3.16 -15.86
CA GLU A 202 -8.62 2.31 -15.17
C GLU A 202 -9.91 2.23 -16.02
N ILE A 203 -10.38 1.03 -16.33
CA ILE A 203 -11.53 0.81 -17.22
C ILE A 203 -12.66 0.18 -16.40
N TYR A 204 -13.83 0.81 -16.43
CA TYR A 204 -15.01 0.40 -15.68
C TYR A 204 -15.95 -0.45 -16.51
N ASP A 205 -16.05 -0.19 -17.80
CA ASP A 205 -16.95 -0.90 -18.70
C ASP A 205 -16.43 -0.92 -20.14
N PHE A 206 -17.00 -1.82 -20.94
CA PHE A 206 -16.80 -1.86 -22.39
C PHE A 206 -18.15 -1.91 -23.09
N PRO A 207 -18.31 -1.25 -24.25
CA PRO A 207 -19.55 -1.28 -25.02
C PRO A 207 -20.07 -2.70 -25.23
N GLY A 208 -21.36 -2.91 -24.93
CA GLY A 208 -22.03 -4.20 -25.07
C GLY A 208 -21.72 -5.24 -23.99
N SER A 209 -20.88 -4.93 -23.00
CA SER A 209 -20.60 -5.85 -21.88
C SER A 209 -21.79 -5.88 -20.92
N LYS A 210 -22.18 -7.09 -20.49
CA LYS A 210 -23.25 -7.29 -19.49
C LYS A 210 -22.76 -7.19 -18.04
N ARG A 211 -21.44 -7.18 -17.86
CA ARG A 211 -20.75 -7.20 -16.57
C ARG A 211 -19.46 -6.38 -16.72
N PRO A 212 -19.01 -5.73 -15.64
CA PRO A 212 -17.71 -5.05 -15.65
C PRO A 212 -16.60 -6.06 -15.98
N PRO A 213 -15.50 -5.60 -16.60
CA PRO A 213 -14.38 -6.46 -16.97
C PRO A 213 -13.71 -7.09 -15.73
N GLU A 214 -13.75 -6.38 -14.60
CA GLU A 214 -13.38 -6.88 -13.26
C GLU A 214 -14.66 -7.04 -12.44
N THR A 215 -14.99 -8.27 -12.01
CA THR A 215 -16.25 -8.55 -11.30
C THR A 215 -16.11 -8.71 -9.77
N SER A 216 -14.90 -8.65 -9.19
CA SER A 216 -14.75 -8.60 -7.71
C SER A 216 -15.06 -7.23 -7.13
N GLY A 217 -14.81 -6.17 -7.91
CA GLY A 217 -14.77 -4.79 -7.43
C GLY A 217 -13.58 -4.47 -6.52
N ARG A 218 -12.56 -5.34 -6.41
CA ARG A 218 -11.43 -5.20 -5.48
C ARG A 218 -10.17 -4.67 -6.14
N TYR A 219 -9.84 -5.16 -7.32
CA TYR A 219 -8.53 -4.91 -7.93
C TYR A 219 -8.57 -3.84 -9.03
N GLY A 220 -9.74 -3.63 -9.67
CA GLY A 220 -9.89 -2.78 -10.84
C GLY A 220 -9.38 -3.45 -12.13
N TYR A 221 -9.86 -2.96 -13.27
CA TYR A 221 -9.37 -3.38 -14.59
C TYR A 221 -8.55 -2.26 -15.21
N TYR A 222 -7.42 -2.59 -15.83
CA TYR A 222 -6.49 -1.60 -16.34
C TYR A 222 -6.12 -1.86 -17.80
N GLY A 223 -5.94 -0.78 -18.54
CA GLY A 223 -5.41 -0.78 -19.89
C GLY A 223 -4.36 0.31 -20.07
N VAL A 224 -4.11 0.68 -21.32
CA VAL A 224 -3.17 1.75 -21.67
C VAL A 224 -3.85 2.80 -22.53
N ALA A 225 -3.63 4.07 -22.22
CA ALA A 225 -4.10 5.22 -22.96
C ALA A 225 -2.92 5.97 -23.58
N VAL A 226 -2.99 6.28 -24.88
CA VAL A 226 -2.03 7.14 -25.57
C VAL A 226 -2.76 8.42 -26.00
N PRO A 227 -2.25 9.62 -25.70
CA PRO A 227 -2.86 10.87 -26.14
C PRO A 227 -3.06 10.92 -27.65
N GLU A 228 -4.26 11.32 -28.10
CA GLU A 228 -4.63 11.51 -29.49
C GLU A 228 -5.31 12.88 -29.66
N GLY A 229 -4.59 13.83 -30.27
CA GLY A 229 -5.06 15.20 -30.41
C GLY A 229 -5.03 16.00 -29.10
N ALA A 230 -5.90 17.01 -28.97
CA ALA A 230 -5.88 17.96 -27.85
C ALA A 230 -6.52 17.45 -26.56
N SER A 231 -7.43 16.48 -26.64
CA SER A 231 -8.18 15.97 -25.47
C SER A 231 -8.61 14.51 -25.57
N GLY A 232 -8.21 13.82 -26.65
CA GLY A 232 -8.57 12.42 -26.88
C GLY A 232 -7.51 11.47 -26.35
N TYR A 233 -7.93 10.23 -26.08
CA TYR A 233 -7.03 9.12 -25.80
C TYR A 233 -7.41 7.94 -26.67
N ARG A 234 -6.40 7.30 -27.24
CA ARG A 234 -6.53 5.97 -27.80
C ARG A 234 -6.28 4.95 -26.71
N ILE A 235 -7.27 4.10 -26.43
CA ILE A 235 -7.20 3.10 -25.35
C ILE A 235 -7.01 1.72 -25.96
N ALA A 236 -6.11 0.94 -25.36
CA ALA A 236 -5.95 -0.47 -25.64
C ALA A 236 -6.12 -1.31 -24.37
N ASP A 237 -6.67 -2.50 -24.56
CA ASP A 237 -6.77 -3.55 -23.55
C ASP A 237 -5.71 -4.63 -23.83
N PRO A 238 -4.52 -4.55 -23.21
CA PRO A 238 -3.46 -5.53 -23.42
C PRO A 238 -3.72 -6.86 -22.69
N TYR A 239 -4.72 -6.92 -21.80
CA TYR A 239 -4.99 -8.12 -21.00
C TYR A 239 -5.89 -9.11 -21.75
N LEU A 240 -7.05 -8.67 -22.23
CA LEU A 240 -7.96 -9.52 -23.02
C LEU A 240 -7.87 -9.26 -24.54
N GLY A 241 -7.11 -8.25 -24.97
CA GLY A 241 -6.97 -7.94 -26.39
C GLY A 241 -8.27 -7.47 -27.04
N ARG A 242 -9.17 -6.84 -26.28
CA ARG A 242 -10.45 -6.35 -26.81
C ARG A 242 -10.21 -5.29 -27.89
N GLU A 243 -10.92 -5.43 -29.00
CA GLU A 243 -10.90 -4.45 -30.09
C GLU A 243 -11.81 -3.25 -29.81
N SER A 244 -12.83 -3.42 -28.94
CA SER A 244 -13.71 -2.33 -28.56
C SER A 244 -13.03 -1.37 -27.60
N THR A 245 -13.10 -0.07 -27.92
CA THR A 245 -12.63 1.00 -27.05
C THR A 245 -13.72 1.36 -26.02
N PRO A 246 -13.38 1.57 -24.74
CA PRO A 246 -14.31 2.10 -23.74
C PRO A 246 -14.89 3.46 -24.18
N GLU A 247 -16.16 3.72 -23.86
CA GLU A 247 -16.81 5.01 -24.09
C GLU A 247 -16.32 6.06 -23.07
N GLU A 248 -16.50 7.34 -23.41
CA GLU A 248 -16.22 8.43 -22.47
C GLU A 248 -17.06 8.27 -21.20
N GLY A 249 -16.40 8.31 -20.03
CA GLY A 249 -17.02 8.04 -18.74
C GLY A 249 -16.95 6.58 -18.27
N ASP A 250 -16.60 5.64 -19.15
CA ASP A 250 -16.36 4.23 -18.78
C ASP A 250 -14.88 3.93 -18.51
N TYR A 251 -14.03 4.97 -18.47
CA TYR A 251 -12.63 4.87 -18.10
C TYR A 251 -12.13 6.13 -17.41
N ARG A 252 -10.98 6.01 -16.72
CA ARG A 252 -10.27 7.11 -16.09
C ARG A 252 -8.77 6.98 -16.33
N VAL A 253 -8.18 7.94 -17.03
CA VAL A 253 -6.72 8.01 -17.21
C VAL A 253 -6.10 8.37 -15.85
N MET A 254 -5.08 7.62 -15.46
CA MET A 254 -4.44 7.75 -14.15
C MET A 254 -3.11 8.48 -14.28
N THR A 255 -2.79 9.32 -13.31
CA THR A 255 -1.43 9.84 -13.11
C THR A 255 -0.52 8.72 -12.60
N ASP A 256 0.80 8.84 -12.81
CA ASP A 256 1.74 7.81 -12.35
C ASP A 256 1.71 7.63 -10.82
N VAL A 257 1.37 8.69 -10.07
CA VAL A 257 1.16 8.63 -8.62
C VAL A 257 -0.06 7.77 -8.26
N GLU A 258 -1.16 7.92 -8.99
CA GLU A 258 -2.36 7.10 -8.78
C GLU A 258 -2.14 5.64 -9.15
N VAL A 259 -1.30 5.36 -10.16
CA VAL A 259 -0.90 4.00 -10.54
C VAL A 259 -0.11 3.34 -9.40
N VAL A 260 0.80 4.08 -8.76
CA VAL A 260 1.45 3.62 -7.52
C VAL A 260 0.41 3.33 -6.43
N GLY A 261 -0.59 4.21 -6.27
CA GLY A 261 -1.70 3.99 -5.35
C GLY A 261 -2.48 2.70 -5.63
N ALA A 262 -2.78 2.41 -6.89
CA ALA A 262 -3.41 1.15 -7.29
C ALA A 262 -2.52 -0.06 -6.97
N ALA A 263 -1.22 0.00 -7.27
CA ALA A 263 -0.29 -1.07 -6.94
C ALA A 263 -0.21 -1.34 -5.42
N LEU A 264 -0.19 -0.28 -4.59
CA LEU A 264 -0.26 -0.41 -3.14
C LEU A 264 -1.57 -1.02 -2.66
N GLY A 265 -2.69 -0.73 -3.34
CA GLY A 265 -3.98 -1.37 -3.05
C GLY A 265 -3.95 -2.87 -3.27
N HIS A 266 -3.30 -3.33 -4.34
CA HIS A 266 -3.10 -4.77 -4.60
C HIS A 266 -2.21 -5.42 -3.53
N GLU A 267 -1.09 -4.76 -3.17
CA GLU A 267 -0.20 -5.23 -2.10
C GLU A 267 -0.92 -5.29 -0.74
N ALA A 268 -1.76 -4.29 -0.42
CA ALA A 268 -2.55 -4.28 0.80
C ALA A 268 -3.46 -5.50 0.90
N PHE A 269 -4.11 -5.88 -0.21
CA PHE A 269 -4.87 -7.13 -0.24
C PHE A 269 -3.97 -8.35 -0.04
N ALA A 270 -2.84 -8.45 -0.76
CA ALA A 270 -1.93 -9.58 -0.60
C ALA A 270 -1.48 -9.77 0.87
N GLN A 271 -1.11 -8.69 1.55
CA GLN A 271 -0.76 -8.69 2.97
C GLN A 271 -1.94 -9.08 3.87
N LEU A 272 -3.15 -8.60 3.58
CA LEU A 272 -4.36 -8.96 4.32
C LEU A 272 -4.63 -10.47 4.26
N TYR A 273 -4.48 -11.05 3.07
CA TYR A 273 -4.65 -12.50 2.86
C TYR A 273 -3.53 -13.32 3.50
N GLY A 274 -2.32 -12.77 3.61
CA GLY A 274 -1.21 -13.35 4.37
C GLY A 274 -1.38 -13.26 5.90
N GLY A 275 -2.42 -12.58 6.40
CA GLY A 275 -2.64 -12.36 7.83
C GLY A 275 -1.91 -11.15 8.43
N HIS A 276 -1.23 -10.35 7.60
CA HIS A 276 -0.49 -9.16 7.99
C HIS A 276 -1.40 -7.93 8.02
N THR A 277 -2.37 -7.92 8.94
CA THR A 277 -3.47 -6.95 8.96
C THR A 277 -2.98 -5.50 9.19
N LYS A 278 -1.95 -5.31 10.02
CA LYS A 278 -1.42 -3.97 10.34
C LYS A 278 -0.73 -3.35 9.13
N GLU A 279 0.08 -4.15 8.44
CA GLU A 279 0.80 -3.79 7.23
C GLU A 279 -0.19 -3.52 6.10
N ALA A 280 -1.18 -4.39 5.92
CA ALA A 280 -2.28 -4.20 4.97
C ALA A 280 -3.03 -2.89 5.20
N TRP A 281 -3.34 -2.54 6.45
CA TRP A 281 -4.03 -1.28 6.76
C TRP A 281 -3.17 -0.05 6.46
N LYS A 282 -1.86 -0.10 6.75
CA LYS A 282 -0.93 0.97 6.37
C LYS A 282 -0.94 1.17 4.85
N LEU A 283 -0.72 0.10 4.10
CA LEU A 283 -0.68 0.13 2.64
C LEU A 283 -2.00 0.60 2.02
N ALA A 284 -3.15 0.19 2.59
CA ALA A 284 -4.46 0.64 2.12
C ALA A 284 -4.66 2.15 2.33
N ASN A 285 -4.22 2.72 3.46
CA ASN A 285 -4.29 4.16 3.67
C ASN A 285 -3.37 4.93 2.72
N ASP A 286 -2.16 4.42 2.49
CA ASP A 286 -1.19 5.00 1.56
C ASP A 286 -1.75 4.95 0.12
N ALA A 287 -2.33 3.81 -0.29
CA ALA A 287 -3.01 3.64 -1.57
C ALA A 287 -4.12 4.68 -1.78
N VAL A 288 -4.96 4.87 -0.76
CA VAL A 288 -6.08 5.81 -0.76
C VAL A 288 -5.61 7.27 -0.74
N ALA A 289 -4.44 7.57 -0.19
CA ALA A 289 -3.83 8.89 -0.23
C ALA A 289 -3.26 9.23 -1.62
N LEU A 290 -2.77 8.22 -2.36
CA LEU A 290 -2.23 8.37 -3.70
C LEU A 290 -3.30 8.30 -4.80
N ASN A 291 -4.35 7.50 -4.60
CA ASN A 291 -5.45 7.33 -5.53
C ASN A 291 -6.79 7.54 -4.80
N PRO A 292 -7.24 8.80 -4.63
CA PRO A 292 -8.47 9.12 -3.92
C PRO A 292 -9.73 8.49 -4.52
N ALA A 293 -9.72 8.14 -5.81
CA ALA A 293 -10.84 7.45 -6.44
C ALA A 293 -11.12 6.07 -5.83
N LEU A 294 -10.15 5.45 -5.15
CA LEU A 294 -10.37 4.22 -4.36
C LEU A 294 -11.35 4.44 -3.19
N ARG A 295 -11.61 5.69 -2.76
CA ARG A 295 -12.57 6.01 -1.68
C ARG A 295 -14.02 5.96 -2.14
N VAL A 296 -14.27 6.13 -3.43
CA VAL A 296 -15.62 6.30 -3.97
C VAL A 296 -15.90 5.11 -4.88
N PRO A 297 -16.89 4.25 -4.58
CA PRO A 297 -17.38 3.34 -5.60
C PRO A 297 -17.88 4.20 -6.76
N THR A 298 -17.14 4.22 -7.86
CA THR A 298 -17.29 5.15 -9.00
C THR A 298 -18.63 4.98 -9.74
N ARG A 299 -19.41 3.95 -9.40
CA ARG A 299 -20.86 3.92 -9.61
C ARG A 299 -21.51 3.49 -8.29
N PRO A 300 -22.59 4.13 -7.83
CA PRO A 300 -23.53 3.41 -6.99
C PRO A 300 -23.90 2.17 -7.79
N LEU A 301 -23.62 0.99 -7.23
CA LEU A 301 -24.16 -0.25 -7.72
C LEU A 301 -25.69 -0.07 -7.76
N ALA A 302 -26.22 0.36 -8.91
CA ALA A 302 -27.62 0.31 -9.22
C ALA A 302 -27.94 -1.17 -9.46
N VAL A 303 -27.72 -1.99 -8.44
CA VAL A 303 -28.39 -3.27 -8.32
C VAL A 303 -29.81 -2.88 -8.01
N SER A 304 -30.61 -2.69 -9.06
CA SER A 304 -32.04 -2.89 -8.97
C SER A 304 -32.25 -4.34 -8.56
N LEU A 305 -32.09 -4.63 -7.27
CA LEU A 305 -32.62 -5.85 -6.69
C LEU A 305 -34.11 -5.78 -6.97
N PRO A 306 -34.69 -6.71 -7.76
CA PRO A 306 -36.13 -6.81 -7.79
C PRO A 306 -36.55 -7.05 -6.34
N TRP A 307 -37.29 -6.12 -5.78
CA TRP A 307 -37.98 -6.30 -4.52
C TRP A 307 -38.98 -7.44 -4.72
N VAL A 308 -38.51 -8.68 -4.57
CA VAL A 308 -39.39 -9.84 -4.44
C VAL A 308 -40.02 -9.67 -3.07
N ALA A 309 -41.20 -9.07 -3.04
CA ALA A 309 -42.06 -9.11 -1.88
C ALA A 309 -42.35 -10.59 -1.57
N VAL A 310 -41.59 -11.18 -0.65
CA VAL A 310 -41.87 -12.50 -0.11
C VAL A 310 -43.18 -12.37 0.66
N ARG A 311 -44.30 -12.65 0.00
CA ARG A 311 -45.58 -12.84 0.67
C ARG A 311 -45.39 -13.99 1.67
N PRO A 312 -45.71 -13.81 2.96
CA PRO A 312 -45.61 -14.90 3.93
C PRO A 312 -46.52 -16.04 3.47
N ARG A 313 -45.93 -17.23 3.24
CA ARG A 313 -46.69 -18.44 2.96
C ARG A 313 -47.63 -18.70 4.15
N PRO A 314 -48.93 -18.94 3.92
CA PRO A 314 -49.84 -19.30 5.00
C PRO A 314 -49.43 -20.64 5.60
N SER A 315 -49.33 -20.67 6.93
CA SER A 315 -49.05 -21.87 7.70
C SER A 315 -50.16 -22.90 7.45
N LYS A 316 -49.86 -23.97 6.70
CA LYS A 316 -50.73 -25.14 6.62
C LYS A 316 -50.57 -25.97 7.89
N SER A 317 -51.36 -25.64 8.91
CA SER A 317 -51.70 -26.58 9.98
C SER A 317 -52.94 -27.38 9.59
N SER A 318 -52.86 -28.69 9.80
CA SER A 318 -53.94 -29.67 9.96
C SER A 318 -54.72 -30.14 8.70
N ARG A 319 -54.47 -31.40 8.33
CA ARG A 319 -55.53 -32.41 8.12
C ARG A 319 -55.00 -33.80 8.55
N ARG A 320 -55.74 -34.43 9.47
CA ARG A 320 -55.73 -35.86 9.86
C ARG A 320 -56.14 -36.71 8.64
N LEU A 321 -55.82 -37.99 8.47
CA LEU A 321 -56.06 -39.25 9.23
C LEU A 321 -55.08 -40.29 8.58
N SER A 322 -54.63 -41.41 9.15
CA SER A 322 -55.32 -42.48 9.87
C SER A 322 -54.30 -43.51 10.42
N SER A 323 -54.73 -44.22 11.47
CA SER A 323 -54.34 -45.58 11.90
C SER A 323 -52.88 -45.91 12.21
N CYS A 324 -52.54 -46.08 13.49
CA CYS A 324 -52.33 -47.39 14.12
C CYS A 324 -51.73 -47.24 15.54
N GLY A 325 -52.30 -47.96 16.50
CA GLY A 325 -51.51 -48.63 17.54
C GLY A 325 -51.22 -47.90 18.86
N ARG A 326 -52.01 -48.28 19.87
CA ARG A 326 -51.61 -48.67 21.24
C ARG A 326 -51.15 -47.63 22.28
N THR A 327 -51.84 -47.75 23.42
CA THR A 327 -51.39 -47.70 24.84
C THR A 327 -50.95 -46.38 25.48
N ALA A 328 -51.88 -45.83 26.26
CA ALA A 328 -51.79 -45.48 27.70
C ALA A 328 -50.42 -45.11 28.30
N LEU A 329 -50.29 -43.89 28.85
CA LEU A 329 -50.28 -43.60 30.30
C LEU A 329 -49.95 -42.11 30.57
N ALA A 330 -50.35 -41.68 31.76
CA ALA A 330 -50.38 -40.31 32.27
C ALA A 330 -48.99 -39.69 32.52
N GLY A 331 -48.93 -38.35 32.64
CA GLY A 331 -47.79 -37.67 33.26
C GLY A 331 -47.65 -36.19 32.95
N SER A 332 -47.89 -35.37 33.96
CA SER A 332 -47.57 -33.93 34.07
C SER A 332 -46.16 -33.55 33.57
N ASN A 333 -45.94 -32.34 33.05
CA ASN A 333 -45.54 -31.18 33.86
C ASN A 333 -45.27 -29.91 33.06
N ARG A 334 -45.36 -28.79 33.77
CA ARG A 334 -45.10 -27.40 33.37
C ARG A 334 -43.70 -27.20 32.80
N HIS A 335 -43.55 -26.27 31.84
CA HIS A 335 -42.67 -25.11 32.03
C HIS A 335 -42.95 -24.01 31.00
N LYS A 336 -43.38 -22.85 31.50
CA LYS A 336 -43.31 -21.57 30.80
C LYS A 336 -41.88 -21.07 30.88
N SER A 337 -41.24 -20.78 29.75
CA SER A 337 -40.17 -19.79 29.69
C SER A 337 -40.27 -19.00 28.39
N ARG A 338 -40.32 -17.69 28.58
CA ARG A 338 -40.68 -16.64 27.63
C ARG A 338 -39.36 -16.11 27.07
N TRP A 339 -38.90 -16.64 25.93
CA TRP A 339 -37.73 -16.10 25.25
C TRP A 339 -38.15 -14.93 24.37
N ARG A 340 -37.59 -13.75 24.71
CA ARG A 340 -37.70 -12.52 23.91
C ARG A 340 -36.98 -12.72 22.58
N ARG A 341 -37.64 -12.31 21.50
CA ARG A 341 -37.11 -12.27 20.14
C ARG A 341 -35.99 -11.23 20.08
N GLY A 342 -34.77 -11.69 19.86
CA GLY A 342 -33.69 -10.89 19.29
C GLY A 342 -33.41 -11.45 17.90
N THR A 343 -33.94 -10.79 16.87
CA THR A 343 -33.68 -11.13 15.48
C THR A 343 -32.27 -10.67 15.17
N TRP A 344 -31.30 -11.59 15.13
CA TRP A 344 -29.98 -11.32 14.57
C TRP A 344 -30.03 -11.69 13.08
N MET A 345 -29.88 -10.68 12.23
CA MET A 345 -29.66 -10.87 10.80
C MET A 345 -28.21 -11.32 10.59
N VAL A 346 -28.04 -12.55 10.12
CA VAL A 346 -26.78 -13.03 9.56
C VAL A 346 -26.90 -12.91 8.04
N PRO A 347 -26.06 -12.12 7.35
CA PRO A 347 -26.02 -12.15 5.90
C PRO A 347 -25.45 -13.50 5.45
N ILE A 348 -26.29 -14.31 4.82
CA ILE A 348 -25.88 -15.45 4.01
C ILE A 348 -25.43 -14.86 2.67
N VAL A 349 -24.14 -14.90 2.41
CA VAL A 349 -23.55 -14.57 1.11
C VAL A 349 -23.57 -15.85 0.27
N PRO A 350 -24.20 -15.86 -0.92
CA PRO A 350 -24.09 -16.97 -1.87
C PRO A 350 -22.71 -17.03 -2.53
#